data_AF-A0A1A8XJC0-F1
#
_entry.id   AF-A0A1A8XJC0-F1
#
_cell.length_a   1.000
_cell.length_b   1.000
_cell.length_c   1.000
_cell.angle_alpha   90.00
_cell.angle_beta   90.00
_cell.angle_gamma   90.00
#
_symmetry.space_group_name_H-M   'P 1'
#
loop_
_entity.id
_entity.type
_entity.pdbx_description
1 polymer ?
#
loop_
_entity_poly.entity_id
_entity_poly.type
_entity_poly.pdbx_seq_one_letter_code
_entity_poly.pdbx_strand_id
1 'polypeptide(L)'
;MRWCKSSPIPLRFIKGDKDRSIHNVSWDRIYVTTLFSFEWKEISKSIDHAINIAKGDTTKVFVGGIAASLMHERFLAELRWRGVRVISGLLSNAPAIALQLDDFAEEFYSDDMTGTPIEDLVPDYSILNQIADDYVYPVHDAYFAYASRGCVRKCHFCGVPKLEGEQRDAQSITSLIKAIAERHGEKRDLMLMDNNVVASANYKNIIAEIRDSGFEKGATFRRPGRPAALRRVDFNQGVDARILCKDSPAVNRILSYYVPLPHEKEAEIWKIMKIRLQESRKLSVVIPEDELVEDAGLAEVS
;
A
#
# COMPACT_ATOMS: atom_id res chain seq x y z
N MET A 1 1.76 -3.44 8.17
CA MET A 1 0.94 -3.43 9.40
C MET A 1 1.50 -4.44 10.38
N ARG A 2 1.44 -4.17 11.69
CA ARG A 2 1.83 -5.15 12.72
C ARG A 2 0.56 -5.83 13.23
N TRP A 3 0.44 -7.13 12.98
CA TRP A 3 -0.63 -7.95 13.55
C TRP A 3 -0.01 -8.88 14.60
N CYS A 4 -0.42 -8.74 15.86
CA CYS A 4 -0.03 -9.60 16.99
C CYS A 4 -1.08 -9.49 18.11
N LYS A 5 -1.55 -10.64 18.61
CA LYS A 5 -2.59 -10.70 19.66
C LYS A 5 -2.06 -10.52 21.09
N SER A 6 -0.78 -10.79 21.37
CA SER A 6 -0.21 -10.66 22.72
C SER A 6 1.31 -10.84 22.72
N SER A 7 2.01 -10.00 23.51
CA SER A 7 3.47 -9.84 23.61
C SER A 7 4.14 -9.24 22.36
N PRO A 8 5.18 -8.40 22.51
CA PRO A 8 5.87 -7.84 21.37
C PRO A 8 6.70 -8.93 20.70
N ILE A 9 6.13 -9.64 19.72
CA ILE A 9 6.93 -10.44 18.78
C ILE A 9 7.92 -9.48 18.12
N PRO A 10 9.22 -9.78 18.13
CA PRO A 10 10.23 -8.96 17.46
C PRO A 10 9.91 -8.90 15.97
N LEU A 11 9.59 -7.69 15.49
CA LEU A 11 9.31 -7.40 14.09
C LEU A 11 10.45 -6.58 13.52
N ARG A 12 11.03 -7.04 12.41
CA ARG A 12 12.03 -6.31 11.63
C ARG A 12 11.45 -5.94 10.28
N PHE A 13 11.43 -4.66 9.97
CA PHE A 13 11.14 -4.16 8.63
C PHE A 13 12.45 -3.91 7.91
N ILE A 14 12.59 -4.49 6.72
CA ILE A 14 13.77 -4.33 5.87
C ILE A 14 13.38 -3.67 4.56
N LYS A 15 14.30 -2.87 4.02
CA LYS A 15 14.20 -2.31 2.68
C LYS A 15 15.54 -2.51 1.97
N GLY A 16 15.52 -3.28 0.88
CA GLY A 16 16.74 -3.72 0.22
C GLY A 16 17.48 -4.80 1.02
N ASP A 17 18.78 -4.97 0.77
CA ASP A 17 19.60 -6.11 1.22
C ASP A 17 20.83 -5.68 2.04
N LYS A 18 20.85 -4.43 2.52
CA LYS A 18 22.01 -3.86 3.24
C LYS A 18 22.17 -4.41 4.64
N ASP A 19 21.07 -4.65 5.35
CA ASP A 19 21.09 -5.15 6.73
C ASP A 19 21.46 -6.64 6.74
N ARG A 20 22.74 -6.94 6.98
CA ARG A 20 23.22 -8.33 7.04
C ARG A 20 22.92 -9.02 8.37
N SER A 21 22.50 -8.29 9.41
CA SER A 21 22.24 -8.88 10.73
C SER A 21 21.08 -9.88 10.71
N ILE A 22 20.16 -9.72 9.76
CA ILE A 22 18.98 -10.57 9.59
C ILE A 22 19.32 -12.03 9.27
N HIS A 23 20.50 -12.32 8.72
CA HIS A 23 20.95 -13.68 8.44
C HIS A 23 21.32 -14.47 9.71
N ASN A 24 21.58 -13.77 10.82
CA ASN A 24 21.93 -14.39 12.11
C ASN A 24 20.70 -14.70 12.97
N VAL A 25 19.50 -14.38 12.47
CA VAL A 25 18.23 -14.59 13.18
C VAL A 25 17.50 -15.75 12.52
N SER A 26 16.90 -16.63 13.33
CA SER A 26 15.95 -17.62 12.85
C SER A 26 14.57 -17.00 12.86
N TRP A 27 14.04 -16.70 11.67
CA TRP A 27 12.71 -16.13 11.52
C TRP A 27 11.65 -17.23 11.51
N ASP A 28 10.52 -16.98 12.14
CA ASP A 28 9.34 -17.84 12.05
C ASP A 28 8.56 -17.58 10.76
N ARG A 29 8.47 -16.30 10.35
CA ARG A 29 7.81 -15.86 9.12
C ARG A 29 8.53 -14.69 8.48
N ILE A 30 8.51 -14.66 7.16
CA ILE A 30 9.05 -13.57 6.33
C ILE A 30 7.98 -13.18 5.31
N TYR A 31 7.62 -11.90 5.30
CA TYR A 31 6.61 -11.38 4.37
C TYR A 31 7.28 -10.48 3.33
N VAL A 32 7.02 -10.76 2.06
CA VAL A 32 7.48 -9.97 0.91
C VAL A 32 6.24 -9.33 0.26
N THR A 33 6.22 -8.00 0.22
CA THR A 33 5.16 -7.26 -0.48
C THR A 33 5.64 -6.86 -1.88
N THR A 34 4.77 -7.00 -2.86
CA THR A 34 5.02 -6.69 -4.27
C THR A 34 4.12 -5.54 -4.71
N LEU A 35 4.65 -4.65 -5.55
CA LEU A 35 3.93 -3.48 -6.03
C LEU A 35 3.72 -3.56 -7.55
N PHE A 36 4.69 -3.07 -8.33
CA PHE A 36 4.58 -3.01 -9.78
C PHE A 36 5.07 -4.30 -10.44
N SER A 37 4.29 -4.85 -11.37
CA SER A 37 4.66 -6.11 -12.01
C SER A 37 5.88 -6.00 -12.93
N PHE A 38 6.11 -4.83 -13.55
CA PHE A 38 7.32 -4.60 -14.37
C PHE A 38 8.62 -4.70 -13.57
N GLU A 39 8.57 -4.61 -12.24
CA GLU A 39 9.73 -4.82 -11.36
C GLU A 39 9.96 -6.31 -11.04
N TRP A 40 9.48 -7.24 -11.87
CA TRP A 40 9.61 -8.69 -11.71
C TRP A 40 11.01 -9.15 -11.29
N LYS A 41 12.05 -8.54 -11.86
CA LYS A 41 13.45 -8.83 -11.51
C LYS A 41 13.77 -8.50 -10.05
N GLU A 42 13.36 -7.33 -9.56
CA GLU A 42 13.62 -6.91 -8.18
C GLU A 42 12.70 -7.63 -7.18
N ILE A 43 11.46 -7.93 -7.60
CA ILE A 43 10.55 -8.83 -6.87
C ILE A 43 11.22 -10.20 -6.71
N SER A 44 11.72 -10.79 -7.80
CA SER A 44 12.35 -12.11 -7.76
C SER A 44 13.55 -12.14 -6.83
N LYS A 45 14.44 -11.13 -6.92
CA LYS A 45 15.58 -10.99 -5.99
C LYS A 45 15.13 -10.92 -4.53
N SER A 46 14.04 -10.20 -4.25
CA SER A 46 13.52 -10.04 -2.89
C SER A 46 12.95 -11.35 -2.33
N ILE A 47 12.26 -12.13 -3.17
CA ILE A 47 11.75 -13.46 -2.78
C ILE A 47 12.91 -14.44 -2.57
N ASP A 48 13.86 -14.50 -3.51
CA ASP A 48 15.02 -15.38 -3.40
C ASP A 48 15.89 -15.02 -2.17
N HIS A 49 16.00 -13.72 -1.85
CA HIS A 49 16.65 -13.24 -0.63
C HIS A 49 15.88 -13.66 0.63
N ALA A 50 14.55 -13.55 0.65
CA ALA A 50 13.72 -14.03 1.75
C ALA A 50 13.88 -15.54 1.99
N ILE A 51 13.91 -16.34 0.93
CA ILE A 51 14.18 -17.79 1.02
C ILE A 51 15.58 -18.06 1.60
N ASN A 52 16.58 -17.28 1.20
CA ASN A 52 17.93 -17.37 1.77
C ASN A 52 17.95 -17.03 3.27
N ILE A 53 17.27 -15.97 3.68
CA ILE A 53 17.12 -15.58 5.10
C ILE A 53 16.39 -16.68 5.89
N ALA A 54 15.40 -17.33 5.28
CA ALA A 54 14.71 -18.50 5.85
C ALA A 54 15.56 -19.78 5.83
N LYS A 55 16.85 -19.71 5.45
CA LYS A 55 17.76 -20.86 5.36
C LYS A 55 17.24 -21.97 4.44
N GLY A 56 16.53 -21.59 3.38
CA GLY A 56 15.93 -22.50 2.40
C GLY A 56 14.54 -23.04 2.78
N ASP A 57 14.02 -22.72 3.98
CA ASP A 57 12.68 -23.12 4.38
C ASP A 57 11.63 -22.19 3.75
N THR A 58 11.11 -22.59 2.59
CA THR A 58 10.13 -21.80 1.83
C THR A 58 8.78 -21.69 2.52
N THR A 59 8.45 -22.60 3.43
CA THR A 59 7.15 -22.60 4.16
C THR A 59 6.99 -21.38 5.06
N LYS A 60 8.11 -20.73 5.41
CA LYS A 60 8.14 -19.51 6.22
C LYS A 60 7.97 -18.23 5.41
N VAL A 61 7.98 -18.31 4.08
CA VAL A 61 7.98 -17.16 3.19
C VAL A 61 6.58 -16.94 2.63
N PHE A 62 6.08 -15.72 2.82
CA PHE A 62 4.77 -15.27 2.36
C PHE A 62 4.99 -14.14 1.36
N VAL A 63 4.38 -14.25 0.18
CA VAL A 63 4.47 -13.24 -0.89
C VAL A 63 3.07 -12.72 -1.18
N GLY A 64 2.89 -11.41 -1.13
CA GLY A 64 1.61 -10.77 -1.43
C GLY A 64 1.77 -9.41 -2.08
N GLY A 65 0.68 -8.68 -2.22
CA GLY A 65 0.65 -7.35 -2.84
C GLY A 65 0.14 -7.36 -4.27
N ILE A 66 0.25 -6.21 -4.94
CA ILE A 66 -0.45 -5.92 -6.19
C ILE A 66 -0.01 -6.86 -7.32
N ALA A 67 1.30 -6.97 -7.56
CA ALA A 67 1.82 -7.85 -8.62
C ALA A 67 1.52 -9.33 -8.34
N ALA A 68 1.73 -9.79 -7.11
CA ALA A 68 1.43 -11.18 -6.69
C ALA A 68 -0.05 -11.55 -6.84
N SER A 69 -0.95 -10.58 -6.68
CA SER A 69 -2.39 -10.79 -6.84
C SER A 69 -2.81 -10.82 -8.31
N LEU A 70 -2.28 -9.90 -9.12
CA LEU A 70 -2.67 -9.80 -10.54
C LEU A 70 -2.04 -10.89 -11.41
N MET A 71 -0.84 -11.35 -11.07
CA MET A 71 -0.08 -12.37 -11.79
C MET A 71 0.01 -13.68 -11.00
N HIS A 72 -1.01 -14.00 -10.21
CA HIS A 72 -0.96 -15.09 -9.21
C HIS A 72 -0.46 -16.42 -9.78
N GLU A 73 -1.01 -16.87 -10.90
CA GLU A 73 -0.61 -18.11 -11.57
C GLU A 73 0.87 -18.13 -11.96
N ARG A 74 1.42 -16.98 -12.36
CA ARG A 74 2.83 -16.86 -12.73
C ARG A 74 3.74 -17.02 -11.51
N PHE A 75 3.34 -16.49 -10.36
CA PHE A 75 4.08 -16.71 -9.11
C PHE A 75 4.02 -18.18 -8.68
N LEU A 76 2.86 -18.84 -8.81
CA LEU A 76 2.71 -20.27 -8.47
C LEU A 76 3.48 -21.21 -9.43
N ALA A 77 3.60 -20.84 -10.70
CA ALA A 77 4.30 -21.64 -11.71
C ALA A 77 5.83 -21.65 -11.56
N GLU A 78 6.40 -20.71 -10.80
CA GLU A 78 7.84 -20.56 -10.66
C GLU A 78 8.43 -21.65 -9.73
N LEU A 79 9.18 -22.58 -10.31
CA LEU A 79 9.69 -23.77 -9.63
C LEU A 79 10.58 -23.44 -8.43
N ARG A 80 11.36 -22.35 -8.50
CA ARG A 80 12.24 -21.92 -7.41
C ARG A 80 11.48 -21.38 -6.18
N TRP A 81 10.19 -21.11 -6.31
CA TRP A 81 9.34 -20.62 -5.22
C TRP A 81 8.38 -21.69 -4.68
N ARG A 82 8.58 -22.97 -5.03
CA ARG A 82 7.78 -24.06 -4.47
C ARG A 82 7.82 -24.04 -2.93
N GLY A 83 6.63 -24.06 -2.33
CA GLY A 83 6.43 -23.99 -0.88
C GLY A 83 6.31 -22.57 -0.33
N VAL A 84 6.64 -21.52 -1.10
CA VAL A 84 6.33 -20.14 -0.75
C VAL A 84 4.82 -19.94 -0.81
N ARG A 85 4.24 -19.31 0.22
CA ARG A 85 2.81 -19.00 0.24
C ARG A 85 2.54 -17.70 -0.51
N VAL A 86 1.94 -17.80 -1.69
CA VAL A 86 1.53 -16.64 -2.48
C VAL A 86 0.09 -16.27 -2.11
N ILE A 87 -0.12 -15.06 -1.60
CA ILE A 87 -1.43 -14.55 -1.22
C ILE A 87 -1.94 -13.59 -2.29
N SER A 88 -3.17 -13.80 -2.74
CA SER A 88 -3.85 -12.96 -3.73
C SER A 88 -5.02 -12.20 -3.11
N GLY A 89 -5.17 -10.95 -3.50
CA GLY A 89 -6.29 -10.09 -3.12
C GLY A 89 -6.06 -9.32 -1.82
N LEU A 90 -7.14 -8.68 -1.35
CA LEU A 90 -7.14 -7.91 -0.12
C LEU A 90 -7.12 -8.81 1.12
N LEU A 91 -6.47 -8.34 2.19
CA LEU A 91 -6.48 -9.00 3.49
C LEU A 91 -7.71 -8.58 4.32
N SER A 92 -8.89 -8.75 3.72
CA SER A 92 -10.20 -8.28 4.21
C SER A 92 -10.96 -9.31 5.07
N ASN A 93 -10.45 -10.53 5.15
CA ASN A 93 -10.95 -11.56 6.06
C ASN A 93 -10.17 -11.56 7.37
N ALA A 94 -10.64 -12.34 8.33
CA ALA A 94 -9.91 -12.59 9.57
C ALA A 94 -8.47 -13.05 9.26
N PRO A 95 -7.48 -12.69 10.09
CA PRO A 95 -6.07 -12.85 9.78
C PRO A 95 -5.64 -14.27 9.39
N ALA A 96 -6.12 -15.31 10.08
CA ALA A 96 -5.78 -16.69 9.73
C ALA A 96 -6.30 -17.08 8.34
N ILE A 97 -7.51 -16.63 7.99
CA ILE A 97 -8.13 -16.86 6.68
C ILE A 97 -7.37 -16.08 5.60
N ALA A 98 -7.11 -14.79 5.84
CA ALA A 98 -6.47 -13.91 4.88
C ALA A 98 -5.02 -14.33 4.57
N LEU A 99 -4.30 -14.85 5.57
CA LEU A 99 -2.94 -15.37 5.41
C LEU A 99 -2.90 -16.87 5.06
N GLN A 100 -4.06 -17.51 4.91
CA GLN A 100 -4.22 -18.93 4.62
C GLN A 100 -3.37 -19.80 5.56
N LEU A 101 -3.46 -19.52 6.87
CA LEU A 101 -2.73 -20.26 7.89
C LEU A 101 -3.32 -21.65 8.07
N ASP A 102 -2.45 -22.64 8.23
CA ASP A 102 -2.81 -24.03 8.41
C ASP A 102 -2.75 -24.43 9.89
N ASP A 103 -3.92 -24.69 10.46
CA ASP A 103 -4.08 -25.14 11.84
C ASP A 103 -3.52 -26.55 12.05
N PHE A 104 -3.58 -27.42 11.04
CA PHE A 104 -3.03 -28.77 11.13
C PHE A 104 -1.49 -28.75 11.17
N ALA A 105 -0.88 -27.75 10.54
CA ALA A 105 0.55 -27.49 10.61
C ALA A 105 0.96 -26.72 11.89
N GLU A 106 0.03 -26.48 12.82
CA GLU A 106 0.21 -25.74 14.07
C GLU A 106 0.85 -24.35 13.84
N GLU A 107 0.46 -23.70 12.76
CA GLU A 107 0.98 -22.39 12.43
C GLU A 107 0.56 -21.33 13.46
N PHE A 108 1.49 -20.46 13.87
CA PHE A 108 1.18 -19.39 14.82
C PHE A 108 -0.05 -18.57 14.41
N TYR A 109 -1.03 -18.49 15.31
CA TYR A 109 -2.28 -17.75 15.13
C TYR A 109 -3.20 -18.30 14.01
N SER A 110 -3.07 -19.58 13.64
CA SER A 110 -4.02 -20.29 12.78
C SER A 110 -5.46 -20.26 13.31
N ASP A 111 -5.63 -20.06 14.62
CA ASP A 111 -6.90 -19.98 15.32
C ASP A 111 -7.60 -18.61 15.17
N ASP A 112 -6.94 -17.58 14.62
CA ASP A 112 -7.54 -16.25 14.44
C ASP A 112 -8.51 -16.16 13.25
N MET A 113 -9.60 -16.90 13.35
CA MET A 113 -10.64 -17.01 12.33
C MET A 113 -11.70 -15.90 12.40
N THR A 114 -11.65 -15.04 13.43
CA THR A 114 -12.65 -14.00 13.67
C THR A 114 -12.06 -12.63 14.03
N GLY A 115 -10.73 -12.50 14.06
CA GLY A 115 -10.06 -11.25 14.39
C GLY A 115 -10.32 -10.15 13.37
N THR A 116 -10.02 -8.91 13.77
CA THR A 116 -10.09 -7.76 12.87
C THR A 116 -9.27 -8.02 11.61
N PRO A 117 -9.83 -7.83 10.40
CA PRO A 117 -9.08 -7.98 9.16
C PRO A 117 -7.80 -7.17 9.15
N ILE A 118 -6.76 -7.67 8.48
CA ILE A 118 -5.45 -7.01 8.51
C ILE A 118 -5.52 -5.64 7.84
N GLU A 119 -6.30 -5.48 6.77
CA GLU A 119 -6.47 -4.17 6.10
C GLU A 119 -7.10 -3.09 6.98
N ASP A 120 -7.77 -3.53 8.05
CA ASP A 120 -8.59 -2.77 8.97
C ASP A 120 -7.83 -2.42 10.27
N LEU A 121 -6.55 -2.81 10.34
CA LEU A 121 -5.67 -2.48 11.46
C LEU A 121 -5.05 -1.10 11.28
N VAL A 122 -4.85 -0.40 12.40
CA VAL A 122 -4.13 0.87 12.42
C VAL A 122 -2.69 0.64 11.93
N PRO A 123 -2.23 1.35 10.88
CA PRO A 123 -0.89 1.16 10.36
C PRO A 123 0.19 1.53 11.39
N ASP A 124 1.18 0.64 11.52
CA ASP A 124 2.31 0.86 12.42
C ASP A 124 3.38 1.71 11.72
N TYR A 125 3.45 2.99 12.07
CA TYR A 125 4.42 3.91 11.47
C TYR A 125 5.82 3.73 12.03
N SER A 126 5.97 3.04 13.17
CA SER A 126 7.28 2.84 13.81
C SER A 126 8.23 1.99 12.96
N ILE A 127 7.70 1.22 12.00
CA ILE A 127 8.50 0.44 11.05
C ILE A 127 9.46 1.32 10.23
N LEU A 128 9.09 2.59 10.00
CA LEU A 128 9.91 3.53 9.23
C LEU A 128 11.19 3.92 9.99
N ASN A 129 11.13 3.93 11.32
CA ASN A 129 12.30 4.23 12.16
C ASN A 129 13.37 3.14 12.01
N GLN A 130 12.99 1.91 11.67
CA GLN A 130 13.93 0.78 11.56
C GLN A 130 14.86 0.89 10.35
N ILE A 131 14.51 1.73 9.38
CA ILE A 131 15.26 1.95 8.13
C ILE A 131 15.63 3.42 7.93
N ALA A 132 15.48 4.27 8.95
CA ALA A 132 15.65 5.72 8.82
C ALA A 132 17.05 6.12 8.34
N ASP A 133 18.07 5.31 8.69
CA ASP A 133 19.45 5.52 8.25
C ASP A 133 19.68 5.16 6.77
N ASP A 134 18.86 4.27 6.22
CA ASP A 134 18.96 3.77 4.85
C ASP A 134 18.04 4.51 3.87
N TYR A 135 16.84 4.87 4.33
CA TYR A 135 15.81 5.43 3.49
C TYR A 135 14.76 6.23 4.29
N VAL A 136 14.60 7.50 3.92
CA VAL A 136 13.55 8.37 4.44
C VAL A 136 12.45 8.50 3.39
N TYR A 137 11.22 8.08 3.74
CA TYR A 137 10.07 8.27 2.87
C TYR A 137 9.74 9.76 2.72
N PRO A 138 9.54 10.29 1.50
CA PRO A 138 9.18 11.69 1.30
C PRO A 138 7.90 12.08 2.05
N VAL A 139 6.89 11.20 2.00
CA VAL A 139 5.62 11.36 2.71
C VAL A 139 5.70 10.60 4.04
N HIS A 140 6.01 11.33 5.11
CA HIS A 140 6.24 10.79 6.46
C HIS A 140 5.49 11.57 7.56
N ASP A 141 4.92 12.74 7.23
CA ASP A 141 4.08 13.56 8.12
C ASP A 141 2.63 13.62 7.60
N ALA A 142 2.06 12.45 7.32
CA ALA A 142 0.69 12.29 6.82
C ALA A 142 -0.04 11.10 7.47
N TYR A 143 -1.36 11.22 7.68
CA TYR A 143 -2.25 10.09 7.90
C TYR A 143 -2.49 9.38 6.56
N PHE A 144 -2.22 8.09 6.47
CA PHE A 144 -2.59 7.27 5.31
C PHE A 144 -3.91 6.59 5.60
N ALA A 145 -4.91 6.82 4.75
CA ALA A 145 -6.25 6.29 4.94
C ALA A 145 -6.85 5.82 3.61
N TYR A 146 -7.86 4.97 3.73
CA TYR A 146 -8.79 4.67 2.66
C TYR A 146 -10.17 5.06 3.15
N ALA A 147 -10.91 5.84 2.37
CA ALA A 147 -12.31 6.12 2.63
C ALA A 147 -13.23 5.06 1.98
N SER A 148 -12.74 4.46 0.90
CA SER A 148 -13.39 3.43 0.11
C SER A 148 -12.36 2.51 -0.54
N ARG A 149 -12.83 1.31 -0.90
CA ARG A 149 -12.13 0.28 -1.69
C ARG A 149 -12.89 0.04 -2.98
N GLY A 150 -12.22 -0.56 -3.95
CA GLY A 150 -12.83 -0.94 -5.23
C GLY A 150 -13.10 0.24 -6.14
N CYS A 151 -13.63 -0.06 -7.32
CA CYS A 151 -14.01 0.95 -8.29
C CYS A 151 -15.16 0.44 -9.14
N VAL A 152 -16.19 1.28 -9.34
CA VAL A 152 -17.33 0.96 -10.24
C VAL A 152 -16.93 0.93 -11.72
N ARG A 153 -15.74 1.42 -12.06
CA ARG A 153 -15.25 1.49 -13.44
C ARG A 153 -14.54 0.20 -13.81
N LYS A 154 -14.71 -0.20 -15.07
CA LYS A 154 -14.04 -1.36 -15.69
C LYS A 154 -13.09 -0.88 -16.79
N CYS A 155 -12.22 0.07 -16.46
CA CYS A 155 -11.24 0.60 -17.40
C CYS A 155 -10.31 -0.53 -17.86
N HIS A 156 -10.01 -0.63 -19.16
CA HIS A 156 -9.27 -1.77 -19.71
C HIS A 156 -7.84 -1.88 -19.15
N PHE A 157 -7.25 -0.77 -18.71
CA PHE A 157 -5.90 -0.67 -18.17
C PHE A 157 -5.83 -0.83 -16.65
N CYS A 158 -6.97 -0.99 -15.97
CA CYS A 158 -7.04 -0.90 -14.51
C CYS A 158 -7.13 -2.27 -13.85
N GLY A 159 -6.19 -2.57 -12.95
CA GLY A 159 -6.20 -3.80 -12.15
C GLY A 159 -7.20 -3.81 -10.98
N VAL A 160 -7.76 -2.66 -10.60
CA VAL A 160 -8.61 -2.51 -9.40
C VAL A 160 -9.84 -3.44 -9.41
N PRO A 161 -10.60 -3.61 -10.51
CA PRO A 161 -11.75 -4.53 -10.50
C PRO A 161 -11.38 -5.98 -10.21
N LYS A 162 -10.17 -6.41 -10.61
CA LYS A 162 -9.64 -7.76 -10.32
C LYS A 162 -9.07 -7.85 -8.90
N LEU A 163 -8.46 -6.78 -8.40
CA LEU A 163 -7.80 -6.73 -7.09
C LEU A 163 -8.75 -6.51 -5.91
N GLU A 164 -9.59 -5.48 -6.03
CA GLU A 164 -10.41 -4.95 -4.93
C GLU A 164 -11.91 -5.19 -5.15
N GLY A 165 -12.32 -5.41 -6.41
CA GLY A 165 -13.72 -5.68 -6.76
C GLY A 165 -14.61 -4.45 -6.78
N GLU A 166 -15.87 -4.65 -6.40
CA GLU A 166 -16.89 -3.60 -6.38
C GLU A 166 -16.58 -2.53 -5.32
N GLN A 167 -17.11 -1.33 -5.55
CA GLN A 167 -16.88 -0.24 -4.62
C GLN A 167 -17.59 -0.47 -3.29
N ARG A 168 -16.84 -0.31 -2.20
CA ARG A 168 -17.37 -0.38 -0.83
C ARG A 168 -16.73 0.69 0.06
N ASP A 169 -17.45 1.07 1.11
CA ASP A 169 -16.91 1.94 2.13
C ASP A 169 -15.82 1.21 2.93
N ALA A 170 -14.81 1.97 3.35
CA ALA A 170 -13.77 1.52 4.27
C ALA A 170 -14.11 1.94 5.71
N GLN A 171 -13.15 1.78 6.63
CA GLN A 171 -13.31 2.23 8.00
C GLN A 171 -13.42 3.76 8.13
N SER A 172 -13.98 4.21 9.26
CA SER A 172 -14.07 5.63 9.60
C SER A 172 -12.69 6.30 9.61
N ILE A 173 -12.56 7.37 8.82
CA ILE A 173 -11.35 8.20 8.74
C ILE A 173 -11.05 8.83 10.11
N THR A 174 -12.09 9.28 10.82
CA THR A 174 -11.97 9.89 12.15
C THR A 174 -11.37 8.91 13.15
N SER A 175 -11.88 7.68 13.16
CA SER A 175 -11.41 6.64 14.08
C SER A 175 -9.96 6.28 13.79
N LEU A 176 -9.61 6.15 12.51
CA LEU A 176 -8.24 5.86 12.09
C LEU A 176 -7.27 7.00 12.46
N ILE A 177 -7.63 8.26 12.21
CA ILE A 177 -6.82 9.43 12.58
C ILE A 177 -6.55 9.45 14.08
N LYS A 178 -7.59 9.27 14.90
CA LYS A 178 -7.45 9.25 16.37
C LYS A 178 -6.49 8.13 16.80
N ALA A 179 -6.69 6.93 16.27
CA ALA A 179 -5.85 5.80 16.64
C ALA A 179 -4.39 5.96 16.19
N ILE A 180 -4.14 6.56 15.02
CA ILE A 180 -2.77 6.90 14.57
C ILE A 180 -2.18 8.00 15.46
N ALA A 181 -2.93 9.05 15.78
CA ALA A 181 -2.47 10.15 16.61
C ALA A 181 -2.08 9.67 18.02
N GLU A 182 -2.88 8.79 18.62
CA GLU A 182 -2.62 8.17 19.92
C GLU A 182 -1.33 7.34 19.92
N ARG A 183 -1.07 6.57 18.85
CA ARG A 183 0.07 5.63 18.77
C ARG A 183 1.36 6.27 18.26
N HIS A 184 1.25 7.22 17.35
CA HIS A 184 2.36 7.73 16.54
C HIS A 184 2.44 9.25 16.50
N GLY A 185 1.60 9.94 17.27
CA GLY A 185 1.53 11.39 17.34
C GLY A 185 0.83 12.02 16.14
N GLU A 186 0.36 13.24 16.34
CA GLU A 186 -0.36 14.02 15.33
C GLU A 186 0.43 14.18 14.02
N LYS A 187 -0.25 13.96 12.90
CA LYS A 187 0.25 14.19 11.54
C LYS A 187 -0.32 15.44 10.92
N ARG A 188 0.47 16.10 10.10
CA ARG A 188 0.07 17.34 9.42
C ARG A 188 -0.93 17.07 8.31
N ASP A 189 -0.62 16.14 7.41
CA ASP A 189 -1.38 15.91 6.18
C ASP A 189 -2.30 14.68 6.28
N LEU A 190 -3.25 14.57 5.36
CA LEU A 190 -4.08 13.38 5.13
C LEU A 190 -3.88 12.93 3.68
N MET A 191 -3.53 11.66 3.47
CA MET A 191 -3.37 11.05 2.16
C MET A 191 -4.36 9.89 2.02
N LEU A 192 -5.34 10.10 1.13
CA LEU A 192 -6.32 9.10 0.75
C LEU A 192 -5.76 8.28 -0.40
N MET A 193 -5.74 6.98 -0.19
CA MET A 193 -5.19 6.00 -1.11
C MET A 193 -6.27 5.35 -1.99
N ASP A 194 -7.51 5.84 -1.90
CA ASP A 194 -8.65 5.41 -2.70
C ASP A 194 -8.37 5.43 -4.20
N ASN A 195 -8.83 4.40 -4.91
CA ASN A 195 -8.79 4.36 -6.36
C ASN A 195 -9.80 5.32 -7.01
N ASN A 196 -10.95 5.54 -6.36
CA ASN A 196 -12.01 6.42 -6.87
C ASN A 196 -13.00 6.87 -5.77
N VAL A 197 -12.56 7.71 -4.85
CA VAL A 197 -13.41 8.14 -3.72
C VAL A 197 -14.69 8.86 -4.19
N VAL A 198 -14.61 9.58 -5.32
CA VAL A 198 -15.73 10.35 -5.88
C VAL A 198 -16.85 9.45 -6.42
N ALA A 199 -16.57 8.18 -6.71
CA ALA A 199 -17.60 7.22 -7.10
C ALA A 199 -18.40 6.67 -5.91
N SER A 200 -17.91 6.81 -4.67
CA SER A 200 -18.59 6.27 -3.50
C SER A 200 -19.98 6.89 -3.34
N ALA A 201 -20.99 6.05 -3.12
CA ALA A 201 -22.33 6.49 -2.78
C ALA A 201 -22.35 7.34 -1.49
N ASN A 202 -21.37 7.13 -0.61
CA ASN A 202 -21.21 7.82 0.67
C ASN A 202 -20.25 9.04 0.60
N TYR A 203 -19.84 9.45 -0.61
CA TYR A 203 -18.85 10.51 -0.84
C TYR A 203 -19.10 11.78 -0.03
N LYS A 204 -20.36 12.25 0.07
CA LYS A 204 -20.69 13.48 0.80
C LYS A 204 -20.36 13.37 2.30
N ASN A 205 -20.61 12.22 2.90
CA ASN A 205 -20.32 12.01 4.32
C ASN A 205 -18.82 11.80 4.55
N ILE A 206 -18.13 11.14 3.62
CA ILE A 206 -16.66 11.04 3.62
C ILE A 206 -16.03 12.45 3.66
N ILE A 207 -16.50 13.36 2.79
CA ILE A 207 -16.02 14.74 2.79
C ILE A 207 -16.35 15.48 4.09
N ALA A 208 -17.55 15.29 4.64
CA ALA A 208 -17.91 15.87 5.93
C ALA A 208 -16.98 15.36 7.05
N GLU A 209 -16.72 14.06 7.09
CA GLU A 209 -15.84 13.42 8.06
C GLU A 209 -14.41 13.96 8.01
N ILE A 210 -13.85 14.15 6.81
CA ILE A 210 -12.53 14.75 6.61
C ILE A 210 -12.49 16.17 7.19
N ARG A 211 -13.51 16.98 6.93
CA ARG A 211 -13.60 18.36 7.44
C ARG A 211 -13.72 18.37 8.96
N ASP A 212 -14.59 17.54 9.52
CA ASP A 212 -14.81 17.43 10.97
C ASP A 212 -13.56 16.91 11.69
N SER A 213 -12.72 16.15 10.99
CA SER A 213 -11.39 15.71 11.45
C SER A 213 -10.31 16.80 11.38
N GLY A 214 -10.66 18.04 11.03
CA GLY A 214 -9.74 19.18 11.02
C GLY A 214 -8.95 19.36 9.72
N PHE A 215 -9.37 18.71 8.63
CA PHE A 215 -8.75 18.82 7.30
C PHE A 215 -9.57 19.69 6.35
N GLU A 216 -10.12 20.79 6.87
CA GLU A 216 -10.83 21.77 6.05
C GLU A 216 -9.90 22.78 5.36
N LYS A 217 -10.47 23.52 4.40
CA LYS A 217 -9.79 24.57 3.65
C LYS A 217 -9.17 25.61 4.58
N GLY A 218 -7.85 25.77 4.48
CA GLY A 218 -7.09 26.75 5.27
C GLY A 218 -6.73 26.27 6.68
N ALA A 219 -7.07 25.03 7.05
CA ALA A 219 -6.65 24.45 8.31
C ALA A 219 -5.12 24.46 8.43
N THR A 220 -4.64 24.81 9.62
CA THR A 220 -3.22 24.82 9.93
C THR A 220 -2.90 23.82 11.02
N PHE A 221 -1.66 23.37 11.04
CA PHE A 221 -1.11 22.49 12.04
C PHE A 221 0.13 23.12 12.65
N ARG A 222 0.19 23.13 13.98
CA ARG A 222 1.27 23.77 14.73
C ARG A 222 2.00 22.75 15.58
N ARG A 223 3.30 22.62 15.36
CA ARG A 223 4.20 21.90 16.26
C ARG A 223 4.86 22.89 17.23
N PRO A 224 5.14 22.51 18.49
CA PRO A 224 5.91 23.34 19.40
C PRO A 224 7.24 23.77 18.76
N GLY A 225 7.57 25.06 18.85
CA GLY A 225 8.80 25.61 18.27
C GLY A 225 8.84 25.74 16.75
N ARG A 226 7.72 25.47 16.03
CA ARG A 226 7.65 25.66 14.57
C ARG A 226 6.50 26.61 14.19
N PRO A 227 6.64 27.36 13.08
CA PRO A 227 5.53 28.09 12.48
C PRO A 227 4.35 27.17 12.15
N ALA A 228 3.14 27.72 12.16
CA ALA A 228 1.97 27.01 11.68
C ALA A 228 2.15 26.67 10.19
N ALA A 229 1.87 25.43 9.81
CA ALA A 229 1.92 24.96 8.44
C ALA A 229 0.51 24.61 7.97
N LEU A 230 0.19 24.86 6.70
CA LEU A 230 -1.08 24.44 6.12
C LEU A 230 -1.17 22.90 6.11
N ARG A 231 -2.34 22.37 6.50
CA ARG A 231 -2.68 20.97 6.29
C ARG A 231 -3.02 20.72 4.82
N ARG A 232 -2.73 19.52 4.33
CA ARG A 232 -3.07 19.07 2.97
C ARG A 232 -3.92 17.82 3.00
N VAL A 233 -4.83 17.70 2.04
CA VAL A 233 -5.56 16.46 1.74
C VAL A 233 -5.18 16.05 0.33
N ASP A 234 -4.50 14.92 0.22
CA ASP A 234 -4.07 14.34 -1.04
C ASP A 234 -4.98 13.16 -1.39
N PHE A 235 -5.52 13.15 -2.61
CA PHE A 235 -6.34 12.05 -3.14
C PHE A 235 -5.49 11.26 -4.13
N ASN A 236 -4.41 10.66 -3.63
CA ASN A 236 -3.27 10.10 -4.37
C ASN A 236 -3.61 9.49 -5.74
N GLN A 237 -4.66 8.66 -5.84
CA GLN A 237 -5.19 8.11 -7.10
C GLN A 237 -6.69 8.39 -7.31
N GLY A 238 -7.34 9.05 -6.35
CA GLY A 238 -8.78 8.97 -6.11
C GLY A 238 -9.64 10.01 -6.84
N VAL A 239 -9.17 10.56 -7.95
CA VAL A 239 -9.90 11.64 -8.64
C VAL A 239 -10.10 11.34 -10.11
N ASP A 240 -11.31 10.89 -10.45
CA ASP A 240 -11.76 10.80 -11.84
C ASP A 240 -11.82 12.22 -12.44
N ALA A 241 -10.87 12.53 -13.32
CA ALA A 241 -10.78 13.83 -14.00
C ALA A 241 -12.09 14.24 -14.70
N ARG A 242 -12.93 13.28 -15.12
CA ARG A 242 -14.23 13.57 -15.76
C ARG A 242 -15.28 14.05 -14.77
N ILE A 243 -15.14 13.69 -13.49
CA ILE A 243 -15.96 14.19 -12.39
C ILE A 243 -15.41 15.54 -11.91
N LEU A 244 -14.10 15.76 -12.01
CA LEU A 244 -13.46 17.06 -11.78
C LEU A 244 -13.85 18.13 -12.80
N CYS A 245 -13.99 17.76 -14.07
CA CYS A 245 -14.40 18.69 -15.13
C CYS A 245 -15.91 19.02 -15.11
N LYS A 246 -16.72 18.32 -14.32
CA LYS A 246 -18.09 18.75 -14.04
C LYS A 246 -18.02 19.67 -12.83
N ASP A 247 -18.36 20.95 -12.98
CA ASP A 247 -18.41 21.98 -11.92
C ASP A 247 -19.20 21.51 -10.67
N SER A 248 -18.59 20.65 -9.86
CA SER A 248 -19.15 20.14 -8.63
C SER A 248 -18.63 21.03 -7.51
N PRO A 249 -19.49 21.88 -6.89
CA PRO A 249 -19.07 22.76 -5.81
C PRO A 249 -18.48 22.00 -4.63
N ALA A 250 -18.84 20.72 -4.45
CA ALA A 250 -18.29 19.85 -3.42
C ALA A 250 -16.83 19.47 -3.70
N VAL A 251 -16.49 19.22 -4.96
CA VAL A 251 -15.14 18.81 -5.37
C VAL A 251 -14.23 20.04 -5.52
N ASN A 252 -14.74 21.15 -6.06
CA ASN A 252 -14.02 22.43 -6.14
C ASN A 252 -13.64 23.03 -4.78
N ARG A 253 -14.35 22.68 -3.69
CA ARG A 253 -13.98 23.08 -2.32
C ARG A 253 -12.72 22.39 -1.81
N ILE A 254 -12.32 21.28 -2.44
CA ILE A 254 -11.21 20.42 -1.99
C ILE A 254 -10.11 20.30 -3.06
N LEU A 255 -10.42 20.52 -4.34
CA LEU A 255 -9.48 20.44 -5.46
C LEU A 255 -8.30 21.41 -5.38
N SER A 256 -8.41 22.48 -4.60
CA SER A 256 -7.29 23.39 -4.33
C SER A 256 -6.16 22.76 -3.49
N TYR A 257 -6.14 21.44 -3.28
CA TYR A 257 -5.23 20.77 -2.34
C TYR A 257 -4.43 19.59 -2.91
N TYR A 258 -4.37 19.44 -4.23
CA TYR A 258 -3.27 18.75 -4.88
C TYR A 258 -2.09 19.72 -4.99
N VAL A 259 -1.00 19.47 -4.27
CA VAL A 259 0.30 20.11 -4.58
C VAL A 259 1.01 19.11 -5.50
N PRO A 260 0.95 19.29 -6.83
CA PRO A 260 1.71 18.44 -7.73
C PRO A 260 3.17 18.43 -7.29
N LEU A 261 3.82 17.28 -7.46
CA LEU A 261 5.28 17.25 -7.42
C LEU A 261 5.79 18.35 -8.36
N PRO A 262 6.84 19.11 -7.99
CA PRO A 262 7.44 20.05 -8.93
C PRO A 262 7.72 19.32 -10.24
N HIS A 263 7.27 19.90 -11.36
CA HIS A 263 7.28 19.25 -12.68
C HIS A 263 8.65 18.62 -13.02
N GLU A 264 9.75 19.21 -12.57
CA GLU A 264 11.11 18.66 -12.73
C GLU A 264 11.34 17.35 -11.96
N LYS A 265 10.93 17.27 -10.69
CA LYS A 265 11.05 16.05 -9.87
C LYS A 265 10.12 14.97 -10.37
N GLU A 266 8.92 15.39 -10.76
CA GLU A 266 7.96 14.52 -11.40
C GLU A 266 8.59 13.91 -12.66
N ALA A 267 9.05 14.74 -13.60
CA ALA A 267 9.70 14.28 -14.84
C ALA A 267 10.93 13.37 -14.61
N GLU A 268 11.70 13.61 -13.55
CA GLU A 268 12.83 12.75 -13.16
C GLU A 268 12.35 11.35 -12.71
N ILE A 269 11.31 11.27 -11.88
CA ILE A 269 10.68 10.00 -11.47
C ILE A 269 10.15 9.26 -12.70
N TRP A 270 9.40 9.96 -13.56
CA TRP A 270 8.87 9.41 -14.81
C TRP A 270 9.98 8.86 -15.73
N LYS A 271 11.09 9.60 -15.85
CA LYS A 271 12.25 9.18 -16.64
C LYS A 271 12.88 7.90 -16.07
N ILE A 272 13.06 7.82 -14.76
CA ILE A 272 13.61 6.63 -14.09
C ILE A 272 12.67 5.43 -14.27
N MET A 273 11.36 5.60 -14.08
CA MET A 273 10.38 4.53 -14.27
C MET A 273 10.35 4.03 -15.71
N LYS A 274 10.42 4.93 -16.69
CA LYS A 274 10.48 4.56 -18.12
C LYS A 274 11.74 3.78 -18.47
N ILE A 275 12.89 4.17 -17.92
CA ILE A 275 14.15 3.43 -18.09
C ILE A 275 14.02 2.02 -17.51
N ARG A 276 13.51 1.90 -16.28
CA ARG A 276 13.29 0.59 -15.63
C ARG A 276 12.35 -0.31 -16.43
N LEU A 277 11.28 0.26 -16.97
CA LEU A 277 10.34 -0.47 -17.83
C LEU A 277 10.99 -0.92 -19.15
N GLN A 278 11.81 -0.07 -19.77
CA GLN A 278 12.56 -0.46 -20.97
C GLN A 278 13.61 -1.53 -20.66
N GLU A 279 14.25 -1.47 -19.51
CA GLU A 279 15.19 -2.50 -19.04
C GLU A 279 14.48 -3.82 -18.73
N SER A 280 13.29 -3.79 -18.12
CA SER A 280 12.49 -5.00 -17.86
C SER A 280 12.06 -5.68 -19.15
N ARG A 281 11.69 -4.91 -20.20
CA ARG A 281 11.39 -5.42 -21.54
C ARG A 281 12.60 -6.03 -22.27
N LYS A 282 13.83 -5.65 -21.91
CA LYS A 282 15.08 -6.23 -22.46
C LYS A 282 15.47 -7.54 -21.77
N LEU A 283 15.02 -7.77 -20.54
CA LEU A 283 15.09 -9.07 -19.89
C LEU A 283 14.03 -9.97 -20.54
N SER A 284 14.35 -11.25 -20.76
CA SER A 284 13.52 -12.24 -21.47
C SER A 284 12.14 -12.55 -20.83
N VAL A 285 11.70 -11.77 -19.86
CA VAL A 285 10.44 -11.90 -19.14
C VAL A 285 9.43 -10.97 -19.80
N VAL A 286 8.73 -11.47 -20.81
CA VAL A 286 7.55 -10.76 -21.36
C VAL A 286 6.44 -10.84 -20.32
N ILE A 287 5.92 -9.69 -19.89
CA ILE A 287 4.74 -9.59 -19.03
C ILE A 287 3.56 -9.26 -19.97
N PRO A 288 2.52 -10.09 -20.02
CA PRO A 288 1.30 -9.78 -20.77
C PRO A 288 0.73 -8.41 -20.40
N GLU A 289 0.13 -7.70 -21.34
CA GLU A 289 -0.40 -6.35 -21.09
C GLU A 289 -1.50 -6.32 -20.02
N ASP A 290 -2.30 -7.38 -19.93
CA ASP A 290 -3.35 -7.56 -18.91
C ASP A 290 -2.80 -7.91 -17.51
N GLU A 291 -1.52 -8.25 -17.43
CA GLU A 291 -0.77 -8.51 -16.20
C GLU A 291 0.16 -7.35 -15.81
N LEU A 292 0.33 -6.38 -16.71
CA LEU A 292 1.20 -5.23 -16.52
C LEU A 292 0.51 -4.21 -15.62
N VAL A 293 1.21 -3.84 -14.55
CA VAL A 293 0.76 -2.88 -13.56
C VAL A 293 1.85 -1.85 -13.41
N GLU A 294 1.48 -0.66 -13.86
CA GLU A 294 2.27 0.55 -13.86
C GLU A 294 1.46 1.63 -13.14
N ASP A 295 2.13 2.69 -12.71
CA ASP A 295 1.40 3.87 -12.25
C ASP A 295 0.55 4.41 -13.41
N ALA A 296 -0.73 4.72 -13.16
CA ALA A 296 -1.70 5.01 -14.22
C ALA A 296 -1.32 6.22 -15.09
N GLY A 297 -0.55 7.17 -14.55
CA GLY A 297 -0.05 8.30 -15.34
C GLY A 297 1.07 7.92 -16.34
N LEU A 298 1.60 6.68 -16.34
CA LEU A 298 2.68 6.25 -17.27
C LEU A 298 2.14 6.06 -18.69
N ALA A 299 0.84 5.79 -18.81
CA ALA A 299 0.18 5.56 -20.09
C ALA A 299 -0.17 6.86 -20.86
N GLU A 300 -0.33 7.99 -20.16
CA GLU A 300 -0.87 9.23 -20.76
C GLU A 300 0.17 10.12 -21.46
N VAL A 301 1.47 9.81 -21.38
CA VAL A 301 2.56 10.58 -22.01
C VAL A 301 3.11 9.89 -23.27
N SER A 302 2.27 9.12 -23.96
CA SER A 302 2.62 8.45 -25.23
C SER A 302 2.09 9.18 -26.46
#